data_AF-I6NDS1-F1
#
_entry.id   AF-I6NDS1-F1
#
_cell.length_a   1.000
_cell.length_b   1.000
_cell.length_c   1.000
_cell.angle_alpha   90.00
_cell.angle_beta   90.00
_cell.angle_gamma   90.00
#
_symmetry.space_group_name_H-M   'P 1'
#
loop_
_entity.id
_entity.type
_entity.pdbx_description
1 polymer ?
#
loop_
_entity_poly.entity_id
_entity_poly.type
_entity_poly.pdbx_seq_one_letter_code
_entity_poly.pdbx_strand_id
1 'polypeptide(L)'
;MAIAVQSNSVIVQFLSDIPIVTRCILFILLLWCISRYTQLTLLSIVVSWWDSRSHSYEFWRMFGLFMVVHYNSLQTVLMLFYQVYTNSCNLELDYFVGDSVNYSFFLLFCMTTTTILASLSVALFEFRIATLFPAFEAILLYTWSVTNTNTSVNYIIFSVQGKYLPLINLLIHILDHSPHELSMMLFGYTSAYIYCCLDTWTFGPLFGFMTNKPNYGYPTFKDNHFKGRHLLMRLFGSGAKAHPPVAQPHRGAAKSTTSATNFKGQGRRLHDGKAIPLARRSFLTPSTAPRCVELIRSASQFSSSISPNRLVIVDFFATWCGPCKMLAPILEQYASQHPNVDFYKLDVDHLSTIASTYSVTSMPTVIVFKKGTELARIVGVNPTAIKKAIQSNS
;
A
#
# COMPACT_ATOMS: atom_id res chain seq x y z
N MET A 1 27.12 -24.28 18.17
CA MET A 1 27.32 -23.77 16.79
C MET A 1 26.07 -23.88 15.90
N ALA A 2 24.96 -24.50 16.34
CA ALA A 2 23.73 -24.65 15.53
C ALA A 2 22.72 -23.48 15.66
N ILE A 3 22.81 -22.64 16.70
CA ILE A 3 21.84 -21.55 16.94
C ILE A 3 22.06 -20.37 15.98
N ALA A 4 23.30 -20.13 15.52
CA ALA A 4 23.63 -19.01 14.63
C ALA A 4 23.18 -19.20 13.17
N VAL A 5 22.99 -20.46 12.73
CA VAL A 5 22.57 -20.73 11.33
C VAL A 5 21.09 -20.40 11.13
N GLN A 6 20.26 -20.66 12.14
CA GLN A 6 18.81 -20.46 12.07
C GLN A 6 18.41 -18.98 12.23
N SER A 7 19.17 -18.20 13.00
CA SER A 7 18.98 -16.73 13.09
C SER A 7 19.30 -16.03 11.76
N ASN A 8 20.36 -16.49 11.07
CA ASN A 8 20.73 -15.93 9.78
C ASN A 8 19.65 -16.17 8.72
N SER A 9 18.99 -17.33 8.71
CA SER A 9 17.86 -17.56 7.79
C SER A 9 16.67 -16.66 8.06
N VAL A 10 16.35 -16.37 9.33
CA VAL A 10 15.20 -15.52 9.68
C VAL A 10 15.44 -14.06 9.28
N ILE A 11 16.64 -13.54 9.52
CA ILE A 11 16.99 -12.16 9.16
C ILE A 11 17.04 -11.99 7.64
N VAL A 12 17.63 -12.95 6.92
CA VAL A 12 17.67 -12.94 5.46
C VAL A 12 16.27 -13.02 4.87
N GLN A 13 15.40 -13.84 5.47
CA GLN A 13 14.02 -13.97 5.03
C GLN A 13 13.22 -12.68 5.29
N PHE A 14 13.35 -12.09 6.48
CA PHE A 14 12.76 -10.78 6.77
C PHE A 14 13.24 -9.69 5.80
N LEU A 15 14.54 -9.61 5.51
CA LEU A 15 15.10 -8.66 4.52
C LEU A 15 14.69 -8.96 3.08
N SER A 16 14.29 -10.20 2.78
CA SER A 16 13.75 -10.58 1.47
C SER A 16 12.27 -10.24 1.32
N ASP A 17 11.53 -10.18 2.42
CA ASP A 17 10.12 -9.80 2.44
C ASP A 17 9.93 -8.29 2.23
N ILE A 18 10.96 -7.48 2.52
CA ILE A 18 10.95 -6.03 2.27
C ILE A 18 11.14 -5.77 0.77
N PRO A 19 10.26 -4.98 0.14
CA PRO A 19 10.35 -4.68 -1.28
C PRO A 19 11.60 -3.85 -1.62
N ILE A 20 12.05 -3.94 -2.87
CA ILE A 20 13.45 -3.68 -3.23
C ILE A 20 13.86 -2.22 -3.02
N VAL A 21 12.99 -1.26 -3.36
CA VAL A 21 13.28 0.17 -3.26
C VAL A 21 13.21 0.60 -1.81
N THR A 22 12.18 0.16 -1.08
CA THR A 22 12.05 0.39 0.37
C THR A 22 13.27 -0.11 1.13
N ARG A 23 13.79 -1.30 0.76
CA ARG A 23 15.02 -1.84 1.34
C ARG A 23 16.24 -0.95 1.06
N CYS A 24 16.37 -0.42 -0.16
CA CYS A 24 17.45 0.52 -0.49
C CYS A 24 17.36 1.81 0.33
N ILE A 25 16.16 2.39 0.50
CA ILE A 25 15.94 3.60 1.31
C ILE A 25 16.38 3.35 2.76
N LEU A 26 15.91 2.26 3.36
CA LEU A 26 16.25 1.90 4.75
C LEU A 26 17.74 1.66 4.92
N PHE A 27 18.39 1.03 3.94
CA PHE A 27 19.84 0.81 3.97
C PHE A 27 20.61 2.14 3.90
N ILE A 28 20.19 3.07 3.04
CA ILE A 28 20.80 4.40 2.92
C ILE A 28 20.62 5.18 4.23
N LEU A 29 19.42 5.17 4.81
CA LEU A 29 19.14 5.82 6.10
C LEU A 29 20.00 5.21 7.22
N LEU A 30 20.12 3.88 7.26
CA LEU A 30 20.95 3.17 8.24
C LEU A 30 22.43 3.56 8.11
N LEU A 31 22.96 3.55 6.89
CA LEU A 31 24.34 3.96 6.61
C LEU A 31 24.59 5.40 7.06
N TRP A 32 23.63 6.28 6.83
CA TRP A 32 23.74 7.68 7.23
C TRP A 32 23.74 7.84 8.76
N CYS A 33 22.85 7.15 9.47
CA CYS A 33 22.85 7.12 10.94
C CYS A 33 24.15 6.56 11.52
N ILE A 34 24.66 5.45 10.98
CA ILE A 34 25.94 4.86 11.40
C ILE A 34 27.09 5.85 11.17
N SER A 35 27.13 6.48 9.99
CA SER A 35 28.17 7.46 9.67
C SER A 35 28.15 8.66 10.62
N ARG A 36 26.96 9.13 11.01
CA ARG A 36 26.84 10.25 11.95
C ARG A 36 27.35 9.86 13.33
N TYR A 37 27.04 8.65 13.79
CA TYR A 37 27.46 8.14 15.09
C TYR A 37 28.97 7.87 15.15
N THR A 38 29.55 7.34 14.07
CA THR A 38 30.97 6.99 13.97
C THR A 38 31.88 8.16 13.57
N GLN A 39 31.30 9.35 13.31
CA GLN A 39 32.03 10.57 12.89
C GLN A 39 32.96 10.36 11.68
N LEU A 40 32.58 9.49 10.74
CA LEU A 40 33.36 9.25 9.52
C LEU A 40 33.44 10.53 8.66
N THR A 41 34.66 11.01 8.40
CA THR A 41 34.95 12.25 7.65
C THR A 41 34.49 12.22 6.19
N LEU A 42 34.37 11.02 5.61
CA LEU A 42 34.06 10.81 4.19
C LEU A 42 32.63 11.22 3.81
N LEU A 43 31.67 11.13 4.75
CA LEU A 43 30.29 11.58 4.54
C LEU A 43 30.06 13.06 4.86
N SER A 44 30.99 13.74 5.55
CA SER A 44 30.92 15.19 5.75
C SER A 44 30.99 15.95 4.42
N ILE A 45 31.63 15.35 3.40
CA ILE A 45 31.69 15.86 2.01
C ILE A 45 30.34 15.70 1.29
N VAL A 46 29.49 14.76 1.72
CA VAL A 46 28.14 14.55 1.15
C VAL A 46 27.11 15.51 1.76
N VAL A 47 27.37 15.99 2.99
CA VAL A 47 26.49 16.87 3.77
C VAL A 47 26.82 18.36 3.57
N SER A 48 27.84 18.69 2.77
CA SER A 48 28.22 20.09 2.55
C SER A 48 27.07 20.85 1.91
N TRP A 49 26.72 21.93 2.59
CA TRP A 49 25.63 22.83 2.30
C TRP A 49 25.67 23.33 0.85
N TRP A 50 24.52 23.35 0.19
CA TRP A 50 24.39 24.01 -1.10
C TRP A 50 24.45 25.52 -0.86
N ASP A 51 25.60 26.12 -1.15
CA ASP A 51 25.72 27.56 -1.21
C ASP A 51 25.35 28.04 -2.60
N SER A 52 24.14 28.59 -2.74
CA SER A 52 23.67 29.18 -3.99
C SER A 52 24.56 30.34 -4.50
N ARG A 53 25.47 30.85 -3.66
CA ARG A 53 26.39 31.95 -3.97
C ARG A 53 27.76 31.45 -4.46
N SER A 54 28.07 30.16 -4.35
CA SER A 54 29.32 29.55 -4.82
C SER A 54 29.09 28.77 -6.12
N HIS A 55 29.89 29.06 -7.15
CA HIS A 55 29.74 28.60 -8.54
C HIS A 55 29.92 27.08 -8.80
N SER A 56 29.77 26.21 -7.80
CA SER A 56 29.98 24.77 -7.93
C SER A 56 28.63 24.03 -8.06
N TYR A 57 28.30 23.59 -9.27
CA TYR A 57 27.08 22.84 -9.60
C TYR A 57 27.09 21.41 -9.03
N GLU A 58 26.99 21.25 -7.71
CA GLU A 58 26.97 19.95 -7.05
C GLU A 58 25.53 19.53 -6.67
N PHE A 59 24.63 19.52 -7.67
CA PHE A 59 23.20 19.25 -7.47
C PHE A 59 22.94 17.92 -6.74
N TRP A 60 23.84 16.95 -6.92
CA TRP A 60 23.75 15.63 -6.29
C TRP A 60 23.79 15.69 -4.76
N ARG A 61 24.42 16.71 -4.15
CA ARG A 61 24.49 16.88 -2.70
C ARG A 61 23.13 17.17 -2.06
N MET A 62 22.19 17.77 -2.82
CA MET A 62 20.82 18.01 -2.35
C MET A 62 20.04 16.71 -2.11
N PHE A 63 20.34 15.63 -2.82
CA PHE A 63 19.70 14.34 -2.55
C PHE A 63 20.15 13.73 -1.23
N GLY A 64 21.41 14.01 -0.82
CA GLY A 64 21.93 13.62 0.48
C GLY A 64 21.13 14.22 1.64
N LEU A 65 20.69 15.48 1.50
CA LEU A 65 19.93 16.22 2.52
C LEU A 65 18.58 15.61 2.89
N PHE A 66 17.98 14.80 2.01
CA PHE A 66 16.75 14.06 2.33
C PHE A 66 16.97 12.85 3.22
N MET A 67 18.22 12.36 3.33
CA MET A 67 18.58 11.23 4.18
C MET A 67 19.28 11.70 5.46
N VAL A 68 19.41 13.03 5.65
CA VAL A 68 19.96 13.66 6.85
C VAL A 68 18.88 13.74 7.92
N VAL A 69 19.04 12.93 8.96
CA VAL A 69 18.14 12.84 10.11
C VAL A 69 18.73 13.56 11.32
N HIS A 70 18.03 14.56 11.87
CA HIS A 70 18.53 15.37 12.99
C HIS A 70 17.77 15.06 14.29
N TYR A 71 17.96 13.84 14.83
CA TYR A 71 17.36 13.45 16.12
C TYR A 71 18.42 12.98 17.11
N ASN A 72 18.23 13.37 18.37
CA ASN A 72 19.18 13.11 19.46
C ASN A 72 18.91 11.78 20.21
N SER A 73 17.71 11.19 20.04
CA SER A 73 17.31 9.96 20.73
C SER A 73 17.18 8.79 19.77
N LEU A 74 17.74 7.64 20.17
CA LEU A 74 17.61 6.36 19.45
C LEU A 74 16.14 5.97 19.26
N GLN A 75 15.28 6.26 20.25
CA GLN A 75 13.85 5.94 20.17
C GLN A 75 13.16 6.70 19.04
N THR A 76 13.46 7.99 18.89
CA THR A 76 12.89 8.82 17.81
C THR A 76 13.37 8.32 16.45
N VAL A 77 14.66 7.99 16.33
CA VAL A 77 15.22 7.42 15.10
C VAL A 77 14.54 6.09 14.75
N LEU A 78 14.30 5.20 15.72
CA LEU A 78 13.65 3.92 15.45
C LEU A 78 12.20 4.08 14.99
N MET A 79 11.44 4.99 15.63
CA MET A 79 10.08 5.33 15.21
C MET A 79 10.05 5.89 13.79
N LEU A 80 11.04 6.71 13.44
CA LEU A 80 11.22 7.26 12.10
C LEU A 80 11.42 6.17 11.05
N PHE A 81 12.33 5.23 11.33
CA PHE A 81 12.60 4.11 10.43
C PHE A 81 11.36 3.26 10.23
N TYR A 82 10.60 3.01 11.30
CA TYR A 82 9.34 2.29 11.21
C TYR A 82 8.29 3.04 10.38
N GLN A 83 8.20 4.37 10.53
CA GLN A 83 7.27 5.20 9.77
C GLN A 83 7.62 5.22 8.28
N VAL A 84 8.90 5.44 7.94
CA VAL A 84 9.40 5.39 6.56
C VAL A 84 9.19 4.00 5.97
N TYR A 85 9.54 2.93 6.70
CA TYR A 85 9.32 1.55 6.29
C TYR A 85 7.85 1.30 5.96
N THR A 86 6.94 1.62 6.88
CA THR A 86 5.51 1.35 6.73
C THR A 86 4.92 2.10 5.54
N ASN A 87 5.19 3.40 5.43
CA ASN A 87 4.65 4.21 4.34
C ASN A 87 5.25 3.82 2.99
N SER A 88 6.57 3.63 2.92
CA SER A 88 7.26 3.23 1.69
C SER A 88 6.84 1.84 1.22
N CYS A 89 6.74 0.87 2.12
CA CYS A 89 6.34 -0.50 1.80
C CYS A 89 4.90 -0.55 1.28
N ASN A 90 3.98 0.15 1.95
CA ASN A 90 2.59 0.25 1.50
C ASN A 90 2.49 0.92 0.12
N LEU A 91 3.27 1.97 -0.15
CA LEU A 91 3.26 2.61 -1.47
C LEU A 91 3.84 1.70 -2.56
N GLU A 92 4.97 1.04 -2.30
CA GLU A 92 5.60 0.15 -3.29
C GLU A 92 4.70 -1.05 -3.62
N LEU A 93 4.05 -1.65 -2.62
CA LEU A 93 3.21 -2.83 -2.78
C LEU A 93 1.78 -2.51 -3.22
N ASP A 94 1.09 -1.57 -2.55
CA ASP A 94 -0.34 -1.32 -2.80
C ASP A 94 -0.56 -0.30 -3.92
N TYR A 95 0.24 0.77 -3.99
CA TYR A 95 0.06 1.83 -5.00
C TYR A 95 0.80 1.52 -6.31
N PHE A 96 2.07 1.09 -6.24
CA PHE A 96 2.87 0.74 -7.43
C PHE A 96 2.81 -0.75 -7.81
N VAL A 97 2.06 -1.58 -7.07
CA VAL A 97 1.84 -3.01 -7.38
C VAL A 97 3.17 -3.78 -7.51
N GLY A 98 4.17 -3.41 -6.72
CA GLY A 98 5.51 -3.99 -6.76
C GLY A 98 6.39 -3.54 -7.94
N ASP A 99 5.97 -2.59 -8.77
CA ASP A 99 6.80 -2.03 -9.84
C ASP A 99 7.85 -1.05 -9.27
N SER A 100 9.01 -1.61 -8.93
CA SER A 100 10.16 -0.87 -8.41
C SER A 100 10.63 0.28 -9.30
N VAL A 101 10.46 0.21 -10.63
CA VAL A 101 10.94 1.25 -11.55
C VAL A 101 10.06 2.49 -11.46
N ASN A 102 8.73 2.31 -11.46
CA ASN A 102 7.81 3.44 -11.33
C ASN A 102 7.87 4.05 -9.94
N TYR A 103 8.03 3.24 -8.89
CA TYR A 103 8.21 3.77 -7.55
C TYR A 103 9.52 4.59 -7.42
N SER A 104 10.62 4.08 -7.96
CA SER A 104 11.89 4.82 -8.00
C SER A 104 11.76 6.13 -8.78
N PHE A 105 11.05 6.11 -9.91
CA PHE A 105 10.77 7.31 -10.70
C PHE A 105 9.94 8.33 -9.91
N PHE A 106 8.88 7.89 -9.22
CA PHE A 106 8.07 8.72 -8.35
C PHE A 106 8.93 9.41 -7.27
N LEU A 107 9.78 8.66 -6.58
CA LEU A 107 10.67 9.22 -5.58
C LEU A 107 11.62 10.25 -6.19
N LEU A 108 12.28 9.93 -7.30
CA LEU A 108 13.18 10.87 -7.97
C LEU A 108 12.46 12.14 -8.43
N PHE A 109 11.23 12.02 -8.97
CA PHE A 109 10.43 13.15 -9.37
C PHE A 109 10.04 14.05 -8.19
N CYS A 110 9.53 13.47 -7.10
CA CYS A 110 9.12 14.25 -5.92
C CYS A 110 10.33 14.89 -5.23
N MET A 111 11.48 14.22 -5.21
CA MET A 111 12.70 14.73 -4.61
C MET A 111 13.28 15.88 -5.44
N THR A 112 13.37 15.72 -6.77
CA THR A 112 13.83 16.78 -7.68
C THR A 112 12.93 18.02 -7.61
N THR A 113 11.61 17.86 -7.69
CA THR A 113 10.68 18.98 -7.56
C THR A 113 10.82 19.67 -6.20
N THR A 114 10.93 18.92 -5.12
CA THR A 114 11.17 19.48 -3.77
C THR A 114 12.51 20.25 -3.70
N THR A 115 13.60 19.74 -4.31
CA THR A 115 14.87 20.48 -4.36
C THR A 115 14.77 21.79 -5.14
N ILE A 116 13.98 21.83 -6.21
CA ILE A 116 13.74 23.06 -6.99
C ILE A 116 12.97 24.06 -6.13
N LEU A 117 11.89 23.63 -5.46
CA LEU A 117 11.11 24.49 -4.56
C LEU A 117 11.95 25.00 -3.40
N ALA A 118 12.75 24.13 -2.79
CA ALA A 118 13.67 24.48 -1.71
C ALA A 118 14.71 25.51 -2.17
N SER A 119 15.36 25.28 -3.32
CA SER A 119 16.37 26.20 -3.87
C SER A 119 15.78 27.56 -4.23
N LEU A 120 14.59 27.58 -4.84
CA LEU A 120 13.87 28.83 -5.13
C LEU A 120 13.54 29.59 -3.85
N SER A 121 13.15 28.88 -2.80
CA SER A 121 12.81 29.50 -1.51
C SER A 121 14.03 30.09 -0.80
N VAL A 122 15.20 29.44 -0.90
CA VAL A 122 16.48 30.00 -0.44
C VAL A 122 16.82 31.27 -1.20
N ALA A 123 16.63 31.28 -2.52
CA ALA A 123 16.95 32.44 -3.36
C ALA A 123 16.03 33.65 -3.12
N LEU A 124 14.74 33.42 -2.81
CA LEU A 124 13.76 34.49 -2.62
C LEU A 124 13.68 35.01 -1.19
N PHE A 125 13.86 34.15 -0.20
CA PHE A 125 13.58 34.47 1.21
C PHE A 125 14.80 34.30 2.13
N GLU A 126 15.97 33.98 1.58
CA GLU A 126 17.22 33.76 2.34
C GLU A 126 17.10 32.74 3.48
N PHE A 127 16.21 31.75 3.33
CA PHE A 127 16.03 30.71 4.33
C PHE A 127 17.24 29.78 4.44
N ARG A 128 17.60 29.38 5.66
CA ARG A 128 18.62 28.37 5.90
C ARG A 128 17.98 26.98 5.99
N ILE A 129 18.30 26.11 5.04
CA ILE A 129 17.82 24.71 5.04
C ILE A 129 18.86 23.83 5.74
N ALA A 130 18.43 23.13 6.79
CA ALA A 130 19.28 22.19 7.51
C ALA A 130 19.12 20.75 6.98
N THR A 131 17.88 20.33 6.73
CA THR A 131 17.54 18.98 6.26
C THR A 131 16.34 19.03 5.30
N LEU A 132 16.27 18.11 4.36
CA LEU A 132 15.09 17.89 3.51
C LEU A 132 14.31 16.63 3.92
N PHE A 133 14.75 15.95 4.98
CA PHE A 133 14.11 14.74 5.48
C PHE A 133 12.62 14.93 5.84
N PRO A 134 12.17 16.03 6.51
CA PRO A 134 10.74 16.26 6.75
C PRO A 134 9.91 16.36 5.46
N ALA A 135 10.52 16.85 4.37
CA ALA A 135 9.87 16.88 3.06
C ALA A 135 9.72 15.47 2.48
N PHE A 136 10.72 14.59 2.66
CA PHE A 136 10.65 13.19 2.26
C PHE A 136 9.52 12.44 2.98
N GLU A 137 9.41 12.61 4.30
CA GLU A 137 8.30 12.00 5.05
C GLU A 137 6.94 12.54 4.61
N ALA A 138 6.85 13.84 4.37
CA ALA A 138 5.65 14.48 3.87
C ALA A 138 5.22 13.93 2.50
N ILE A 139 6.16 13.65 1.59
CA ILE A 139 5.88 13.03 0.29
C ILE A 139 5.23 11.65 0.46
N LEU A 140 5.82 10.80 1.31
CA LEU A 140 5.32 9.45 1.56
C LEU A 140 3.95 9.49 2.25
N LEU A 141 3.81 10.30 3.30
CA LEU A 141 2.58 10.42 4.08
C LEU A 141 1.43 10.95 3.23
N TYR A 142 1.66 11.99 2.43
CA TYR A 142 0.63 12.56 1.57
C TYR A 142 0.14 11.54 0.54
N THR A 143 1.07 10.89 -0.16
CA THR A 143 0.72 9.91 -1.19
C THR A 143 -0.04 8.73 -0.58
N TRP A 144 0.41 8.23 0.59
CA TRP A 144 -0.29 7.19 1.32
C TRP A 144 -1.70 7.62 1.75
N SER A 145 -1.87 8.87 2.18
CA SER A 145 -3.18 9.39 2.62
C SER A 145 -4.21 9.47 1.48
N VAL A 146 -3.74 9.77 0.27
CA VAL A 146 -4.58 9.87 -0.94
C VAL A 146 -5.02 8.48 -1.39
N THR A 147 -4.18 7.47 -1.24
CA THR A 147 -4.53 6.08 -1.57
C THR A 147 -5.40 5.43 -0.52
N ASN A 148 -5.27 5.87 0.74
CA ASN A 148 -5.92 5.28 1.91
C ASN A 148 -6.91 6.26 2.58
N THR A 149 -7.76 6.93 1.80
CA THR A 149 -8.65 7.98 2.32
C THR A 149 -9.64 7.51 3.38
N ASN A 150 -10.20 6.31 3.20
CA ASN A 150 -11.25 5.74 4.06
C ASN A 150 -10.71 4.80 5.13
N THR A 151 -9.40 4.55 5.19
CA THR A 151 -8.83 3.71 6.25
C THR A 151 -8.80 4.51 7.55
N SER A 152 -9.20 3.88 8.65
CA SER A 152 -9.08 4.48 9.98
C SER A 152 -7.72 4.16 10.56
N VAL A 153 -6.93 5.19 10.84
CA VAL A 153 -5.70 5.11 11.61
C VAL A 153 -6.01 5.43 13.06
N ASN A 154 -5.75 4.48 13.94
CA ASN A 154 -5.97 4.64 15.37
C ASN A 154 -4.83 5.44 15.97
N TYR A 155 -5.12 6.67 16.39
CA TYR A 155 -4.32 7.36 17.38
C TYR A 155 -4.72 6.84 18.76
N ILE A 156 -3.81 6.94 19.73
CA ILE A 156 -3.96 6.38 21.10
C ILE A 156 -5.35 6.60 21.70
N ILE A 157 -5.99 7.74 21.41
CA ILE A 157 -7.26 8.17 22.01
C ILE A 157 -8.43 8.23 20.99
N PHE A 158 -8.16 8.29 19.68
CA PHE A 158 -9.20 8.48 18.67
C PHE A 158 -8.81 7.91 17.29
N SER A 159 -9.80 7.41 16.56
CA SER A 159 -9.61 6.94 15.18
C SER A 159 -9.79 8.07 14.19
N VAL A 160 -8.80 8.29 13.32
CA VAL A 160 -8.83 9.32 12.27
C VAL A 160 -8.85 8.65 10.91
N GLN A 161 -9.64 9.18 9.98
CA GLN A 161 -9.58 8.76 8.58
C GLN A 161 -8.28 9.22 7.91
N GLY A 162 -7.68 8.35 7.10
CA GLY A 162 -6.40 8.59 6.42
C GLY A 162 -6.32 9.92 5.67
N LYS A 163 -7.44 10.39 5.08
CA LYS A 163 -7.52 11.69 4.40
C LYS A 163 -7.13 12.90 5.25
N TYR A 164 -7.24 12.82 6.57
CA TYR A 164 -6.94 13.94 7.47
C TYR A 164 -5.52 13.89 8.03
N LEU A 165 -4.76 12.81 7.78
CA LEU A 165 -3.41 12.66 8.33
C LEU A 165 -2.45 13.79 7.93
N PRO A 166 -2.38 14.24 6.66
CA PRO A 166 -1.47 15.32 6.30
C PRO A 166 -1.81 16.62 7.03
N LEU A 167 -3.10 16.88 7.26
CA LEU A 167 -3.59 18.08 7.94
C LEU A 167 -3.29 18.01 9.45
N ILE A 168 -3.50 16.85 10.08
CA ILE A 168 -3.13 16.63 11.48
C ILE A 168 -1.61 16.76 11.66
N ASN A 169 -0.83 16.16 10.76
CA ASN A 169 0.63 16.24 10.83
C ASN A 169 1.11 17.70 10.71
N LEU A 170 0.49 18.48 9.81
CA LEU A 170 0.74 19.91 9.67
C LEU A 170 0.37 20.68 10.95
N LEU A 171 -0.80 20.37 11.55
CA LEU A 171 -1.23 20.98 12.81
C LEU A 171 -0.26 20.69 13.96
N ILE A 172 0.25 19.46 14.06
CA ILE A 172 1.22 19.06 15.10
C ILE A 172 2.48 19.92 15.01
N HIS A 173 3.04 20.13 13.82
CA HIS A 173 4.26 20.94 13.67
C HIS A 173 4.00 22.45 13.80
N ILE A 174 2.78 22.93 13.49
CA ILE A 174 2.38 24.29 13.87
C ILE A 174 2.41 24.43 15.39
N LEU A 175 1.88 23.46 16.14
CA LEU A 175 1.87 23.47 17.60
C LEU A 175 3.28 23.33 18.20
N ASP A 176 4.18 22.60 17.54
CA ASP A 176 5.57 22.43 17.95
C ASP A 176 6.45 23.67 17.70
N HIS A 177 5.90 24.72 17.05
CA HIS A 177 6.59 25.98 16.77
C HIS A 177 7.91 25.81 15.97
N SER A 178 7.98 24.83 15.04
CA SER A 178 9.15 24.58 14.18
C SER A 178 8.92 25.11 12.73
N PRO A 179 9.11 26.42 12.44
CA PRO A 179 8.75 27.02 11.15
C PRO A 179 9.56 26.44 9.98
N HIS A 180 10.80 26.03 10.21
CA HIS A 180 11.65 25.42 9.20
C HIS A 180 11.11 24.05 8.75
N GLU A 181 10.71 23.20 9.69
CA GLU A 181 10.17 21.87 9.37
C GLU A 181 8.80 21.98 8.70
N LEU A 182 7.97 22.91 9.16
CA LEU A 182 6.69 23.22 8.53
C LEU A 182 6.87 23.59 7.05
N SER A 183 7.84 24.45 6.72
CA SER A 183 8.13 24.83 5.34
C SER A 183 8.58 23.64 4.48
N MET A 184 9.43 22.76 5.03
CA MET A 184 9.90 21.57 4.31
C MET A 184 8.76 20.58 4.05
N MET A 185 7.88 20.37 5.03
CA MET A 185 6.69 19.53 4.82
C MET A 185 5.77 20.11 3.74
N LEU A 186 5.57 21.43 3.71
CA LEU A 186 4.79 22.07 2.65
C LEU A 186 5.42 21.84 1.27
N PHE A 187 6.74 21.88 1.15
CA PHE A 187 7.42 21.52 -0.11
C PHE A 187 7.23 20.05 -0.47
N GLY A 188 7.25 19.13 0.51
CA GLY A 188 6.97 17.71 0.28
C GLY A 188 5.51 17.43 -0.12
N TYR A 189 4.54 18.10 0.52
CA TYR A 189 3.13 17.96 0.14
C TYR A 189 2.84 18.55 -1.24
N THR A 190 3.45 19.68 -1.57
CA THR A 190 3.28 20.30 -2.90
C THR A 190 3.92 19.46 -4.01
N SER A 191 5.10 18.87 -3.79
CA SER A 191 5.72 17.98 -4.78
C SER A 191 4.89 16.71 -5.01
N ALA A 192 4.43 16.07 -3.93
CA ALA A 192 3.55 14.89 -4.03
C ALA A 192 2.20 15.24 -4.67
N TYR A 193 1.63 16.41 -4.38
CA TYR A 193 0.43 16.92 -5.03
C TYR A 193 0.61 17.09 -6.54
N ILE A 194 1.72 17.69 -6.97
CA ILE A 194 2.06 17.87 -8.38
C ILE A 194 2.16 16.51 -9.08
N TYR A 195 2.83 15.53 -8.45
CA TYR A 195 2.89 14.17 -8.99
C TYR A 195 1.50 13.55 -9.14
N CYS A 196 0.62 13.64 -8.12
CA CYS A 196 -0.75 13.14 -8.20
C CYS A 196 -1.57 13.81 -9.32
N CYS A 197 -1.36 15.11 -9.55
CA CYS A 197 -2.00 15.82 -10.67
C CYS A 197 -1.55 15.27 -12.02
N LEU A 198 -0.25 15.00 -12.18
CA LEU A 198 0.33 14.40 -13.39
C LEU A 198 -0.13 12.95 -13.59
N ASP A 199 -0.19 12.17 -12.51
CA ASP A 199 -0.62 10.77 -12.53
C ASP A 199 -2.09 10.65 -12.97
N THR A 200 -2.94 11.56 -12.49
CA THR A 200 -4.37 11.54 -12.80
C THR A 200 -4.74 12.34 -14.06
N TRP A 201 -3.81 13.10 -14.64
CA TRP A 201 -4.08 14.10 -15.68
C TRP A 201 -5.19 15.10 -15.29
N THR A 202 -5.23 15.47 -14.01
CA THR A 202 -6.21 16.42 -13.47
C THR A 202 -5.54 17.49 -12.62
N PHE A 203 -6.31 18.49 -12.19
CA PHE A 203 -5.85 19.46 -11.20
C PHE A 203 -5.79 18.91 -9.77
N GLY A 204 -6.01 17.60 -9.57
CA GLY A 204 -5.85 16.92 -8.29
C GLY A 204 -7.04 17.05 -7.32
N PRO A 205 -6.94 16.41 -6.15
CA PRO A 205 -8.02 16.33 -5.14
C PRO A 205 -8.52 17.68 -4.63
N LEU A 206 -7.63 18.66 -4.48
CA LEU A 206 -7.96 19.98 -3.92
C LEU A 206 -8.93 20.73 -4.84
N PHE A 207 -8.70 20.67 -6.16
CA PHE A 207 -9.62 21.23 -7.14
C PHE A 207 -10.96 20.51 -7.15
N GLY A 208 -10.95 19.20 -6.91
CA GLY A 208 -12.17 18.40 -6.72
C GLY A 208 -13.01 18.88 -5.55
N PHE A 209 -12.37 19.13 -4.41
CA PHE A 209 -12.99 19.71 -3.22
C PHE A 209 -13.58 21.09 -3.51
N MET A 210 -12.82 21.99 -4.16
CA MET A 210 -13.31 23.33 -4.52
C MET A 210 -14.50 23.30 -5.50
N THR A 211 -14.54 22.33 -6.40
CA THR A 211 -15.59 22.20 -7.42
C THR A 211 -16.76 21.30 -6.98
N ASN A 212 -16.78 20.83 -5.72
CA ASN A 212 -17.76 19.88 -5.19
C ASN A 212 -17.93 18.62 -6.07
N LYS A 213 -16.86 18.18 -6.76
CA LYS A 213 -16.86 16.95 -7.54
C LYS A 213 -16.27 15.81 -6.71
N PRO A 214 -17.08 14.83 -6.29
CA PRO A 214 -16.57 13.71 -5.51
C PRO A 214 -15.52 12.93 -6.32
N ASN A 215 -14.43 12.53 -5.66
CA ASN A 215 -13.33 11.71 -6.21
C ASN A 215 -12.59 12.31 -7.42
N TYR A 216 -12.71 13.62 -7.67
CA TYR A 216 -11.97 14.27 -8.75
C TYR A 216 -10.46 14.27 -8.44
N GLY A 217 -9.65 13.79 -9.39
CA GLY A 217 -8.20 13.77 -9.27
C GLY A 217 -7.65 12.82 -8.21
N TYR A 218 -8.45 11.86 -7.73
CA TYR A 218 -7.95 10.72 -6.97
C TYR A 218 -7.51 9.61 -7.92
N PRO A 219 -6.36 8.95 -7.68
CA PRO A 219 -5.96 7.78 -8.45
C PRO A 219 -6.98 6.67 -8.27
N THR A 220 -7.74 6.38 -9.32
CA THR A 220 -8.68 5.25 -9.36
C THR A 220 -7.96 4.08 -10.03
N PHE A 221 -7.86 2.94 -9.33
CA PHE A 221 -7.15 1.74 -9.82
C PHE A 221 -7.55 1.37 -11.26
N LYS A 222 -6.60 1.35 -12.21
CA LYS A 222 -5.79 0.16 -12.58
C LYS A 222 -4.93 0.36 -13.85
N ASP A 223 -5.17 1.37 -14.70
CA ASP A 223 -4.50 1.42 -16.02
C ASP A 223 -3.82 2.75 -16.39
N ASN A 224 -3.99 3.82 -15.61
CA ASN A 224 -3.58 5.18 -16.02
C ASN A 224 -2.43 5.79 -15.22
N HIS A 225 -1.64 5.01 -14.47
CA HIS A 225 -0.49 5.58 -13.79
C HIS A 225 0.49 6.20 -14.80
N PHE A 226 1.08 7.34 -14.44
CA PHE A 226 2.15 7.97 -15.18
C PHE A 226 3.38 7.06 -15.12
N LYS A 227 3.47 6.12 -16.07
CA LYS A 227 4.58 5.17 -16.16
C LYS A 227 5.83 5.92 -16.57
N GLY A 228 6.68 6.23 -15.59
CA GLY A 228 8.01 6.79 -15.81
C GLY A 228 8.83 5.99 -16.82
N ARG A 229 8.57 4.68 -16.95
CA ARG A 229 9.19 3.81 -17.97
C ARG A 229 9.00 4.32 -19.41
N HIS A 230 7.84 4.88 -19.77
CA HIS A 230 7.62 5.43 -21.12
C HIS A 230 8.36 6.76 -21.33
N LEU A 231 8.48 7.59 -20.30
CA LEU A 231 9.25 8.83 -20.33
C LEU A 231 10.76 8.53 -20.40
N LEU A 232 11.25 7.61 -19.56
CA LEU A 232 12.64 7.16 -19.53
C LEU A 232 13.05 6.48 -20.83
N MET A 233 12.19 5.67 -21.44
CA MET A 233 12.45 5.12 -22.79
C MET A 233 12.53 6.21 -23.86
N ARG A 234 11.73 7.28 -23.77
CA ARG A 234 11.83 8.40 -24.72
C ARG A 234 13.07 9.26 -24.50
N LEU A 235 13.52 9.42 -23.26
CA LEU A 235 14.69 10.25 -22.91
C LEU A 235 16.02 9.52 -23.10
N PHE A 236 16.09 8.23 -22.80
CA PHE A 236 17.32 7.43 -22.82
C PHE A 236 17.34 6.32 -23.87
N GLY A 237 16.22 6.08 -24.56
CA GLY A 237 16.04 4.99 -25.51
C GLY A 237 16.03 5.46 -26.97
N SER A 238 17.18 5.94 -27.45
CA SER A 238 17.52 5.81 -28.87
C SER A 238 18.78 4.93 -28.94
N GLY A 239 18.59 3.61 -29.04
CA GLY A 239 19.74 2.71 -29.23
C GLY A 239 19.55 1.21 -28.93
N ALA A 240 18.56 0.78 -28.17
CA ALA A 240 18.38 -0.65 -27.87
C ALA A 240 17.20 -1.24 -28.66
N LYS A 241 17.51 -2.01 -29.70
CA LYS A 241 16.52 -2.83 -30.44
C LYS A 241 15.76 -3.72 -29.45
N ALA A 242 14.47 -3.49 -29.31
CA ALA A 242 13.58 -4.32 -28.52
C ALA A 242 13.42 -5.69 -29.19
N HIS A 243 13.73 -6.76 -28.46
CA HIS A 243 13.25 -8.10 -28.80
C HIS A 243 11.71 -8.10 -28.74
N PRO A 244 11.02 -8.71 -29.72
CA PRO A 244 9.56 -8.79 -29.71
C PRO A 244 9.07 -9.65 -28.54
N PRO A 245 7.89 -9.36 -27.98
CA PRO A 245 7.32 -10.16 -26.91
C PRO A 245 7.02 -11.58 -27.40
N VAL A 246 7.46 -12.58 -26.64
CA VAL A 246 7.12 -13.99 -26.86
C VAL A 246 5.62 -14.15 -26.70
N ALA A 247 4.95 -14.45 -27.81
CA ALA A 247 3.54 -14.80 -27.84
C ALA A 247 3.31 -16.14 -27.11
N GLN A 248 2.41 -16.17 -26.15
CA GLN A 248 1.79 -17.42 -25.70
C GLN A 248 0.45 -17.62 -26.44
N PRO A 249 0.08 -18.88 -26.78
CA PRO A 249 -0.79 -19.17 -27.91
C PRO A 249 -2.28 -19.11 -27.56
N HIS A 250 -3.06 -18.53 -28.47
CA HIS A 250 -4.51 -18.54 -28.48
C HIS A 250 -5.09 -19.91 -28.94
N ARG A 251 -6.17 -20.34 -28.29
CA ARG A 251 -7.26 -21.19 -28.83
C ARG A 251 -8.56 -20.67 -28.21
N GLY A 252 -9.66 -20.38 -28.89
CA GLY A 252 -10.05 -20.41 -30.30
C GLY A 252 -11.42 -19.71 -30.38
N ALA A 253 -11.69 -19.06 -31.51
CA ALA A 253 -12.77 -18.09 -31.71
C ALA A 253 -14.16 -18.72 -31.94
N ALA A 254 -15.21 -17.91 -31.72
CA ALA A 254 -16.43 -17.95 -32.53
C ALA A 254 -16.91 -16.51 -32.84
N LYS A 255 -17.17 -16.27 -34.12
CA LYS A 255 -17.50 -14.99 -34.78
C LYS A 255 -18.98 -14.62 -34.61
N SER A 256 -19.30 -13.32 -34.62
CA SER A 256 -20.35 -12.79 -35.52
C SER A 256 -20.29 -11.26 -35.68
N THR A 257 -20.39 -10.87 -36.94
CA THR A 257 -20.42 -9.55 -37.58
C THR A 257 -21.63 -8.69 -37.19
N THR A 258 -21.49 -7.36 -37.08
CA THR A 258 -22.22 -6.32 -37.86
C THR A 258 -22.14 -4.90 -37.26
N SER A 259 -21.89 -3.94 -38.17
CA SER A 259 -22.42 -2.58 -38.27
C SER A 259 -22.08 -1.47 -37.25
N ALA A 260 -21.63 -0.36 -37.84
CA ALA A 260 -21.37 0.93 -37.23
C ALA A 260 -22.64 1.63 -36.73
N THR A 261 -22.58 2.21 -35.53
CA THR A 261 -23.17 3.50 -35.15
C THR A 261 -22.59 3.96 -33.80
N ASN A 262 -22.38 5.27 -33.65
CA ASN A 262 -21.95 5.98 -32.44
C ASN A 262 -22.50 5.40 -31.12
N PHE A 263 -21.64 5.16 -30.12
CA PHE A 263 -22.07 5.05 -28.73
C PHE A 263 -21.04 5.61 -27.74
N LYS A 264 -21.51 6.55 -26.92
CA LYS A 264 -20.86 7.15 -25.75
C LYS A 264 -20.43 6.07 -24.76
N GLY A 265 -19.25 6.25 -24.16
CA GLY A 265 -18.73 5.37 -23.12
C GLY A 265 -19.71 5.16 -21.98
N GLN A 266 -20.06 3.90 -21.73
CA GLN A 266 -20.64 3.45 -20.47
C GLN A 266 -19.54 2.95 -19.55
N GLY A 267 -18.80 3.89 -18.95
CA GLY A 267 -18.20 3.64 -17.64
C GLY A 267 -19.31 3.74 -16.60
N ARG A 268 -19.78 2.62 -16.07
CA ARG A 268 -20.77 2.61 -14.98
C ARG A 268 -20.17 3.31 -13.76
N ARG A 269 -20.83 4.38 -13.33
CA ARG A 269 -20.62 5.02 -12.04
C ARG A 269 -20.88 4.01 -10.92
N LEU A 270 -19.97 3.90 -9.97
CA LEU A 270 -20.27 3.39 -8.64
C LEU A 270 -20.04 4.54 -7.65
N HIS A 271 -21.10 4.83 -6.90
CA HIS A 271 -21.19 5.73 -5.73
C HIS A 271 -21.57 7.20 -5.99
N ASP A 272 -22.83 7.40 -6.34
CA ASP A 272 -23.61 8.52 -5.80
C ASP A 272 -24.33 8.01 -4.53
N GLY A 273 -24.06 8.63 -3.38
CA GLY A 273 -24.58 8.26 -2.06
C GLY A 273 -26.08 8.50 -1.87
N LYS A 274 -26.94 7.76 -2.60
CA LYS A 274 -28.36 7.60 -2.27
C LYS A 274 -28.69 6.13 -2.08
N ALA A 275 -29.48 5.83 -1.04
CA ALA A 275 -30.02 4.51 -0.80
C ALA A 275 -30.88 4.06 -1.99
N ILE A 276 -30.56 2.90 -2.55
CA ILE A 276 -31.38 2.24 -3.56
C ILE A 276 -32.51 1.50 -2.81
N PRO A 277 -33.80 1.70 -3.14
CA PRO A 277 -34.86 0.88 -2.58
C PRO A 277 -34.62 -0.57 -3.02
N LEU A 278 -34.50 -1.47 -2.04
CA LEU A 278 -34.28 -2.89 -2.27
C LEU A 278 -35.39 -3.43 -3.18
N ALA A 279 -35.03 -3.78 -4.42
CA ALA A 279 -35.89 -4.55 -5.28
C ALA A 279 -36.13 -5.90 -4.61
N ARG A 280 -37.38 -6.11 -4.17
CA ARG A 280 -37.90 -7.38 -3.69
C ARG A 280 -37.71 -8.43 -4.79
N ARG A 281 -36.65 -9.23 -4.72
CA ARG A 281 -36.44 -10.38 -5.61
C ARG A 281 -36.76 -11.67 -4.87
N SER A 282 -37.99 -12.11 -5.13
CA SER A 282 -38.42 -13.49 -5.39
C SER A 282 -37.37 -14.58 -5.15
N PHE A 283 -37.69 -15.45 -4.20
CA PHE A 283 -37.23 -16.83 -4.13
C PHE A 283 -37.23 -17.47 -5.52
N LEU A 284 -36.13 -18.15 -5.88
CA LEU A 284 -36.12 -19.37 -6.70
C LEU A 284 -34.69 -19.98 -6.74
N THR A 285 -34.62 -21.17 -6.13
CA THR A 285 -33.84 -22.39 -6.43
C THR A 285 -32.29 -22.43 -6.54
N PRO A 286 -31.67 -23.52 -6.07
CA PRO A 286 -30.21 -23.66 -5.97
C PRO A 286 -29.60 -24.09 -7.30
N SER A 287 -28.62 -23.33 -7.81
CA SER A 287 -27.82 -23.70 -8.99
C SER A 287 -26.34 -23.88 -8.62
N THR A 288 -25.81 -25.02 -9.02
CA THR A 288 -24.46 -25.55 -8.76
C THR A 288 -23.44 -24.88 -9.68
N ALA A 289 -22.79 -23.81 -9.21
CA ALA A 289 -21.56 -23.24 -9.79
C ALA A 289 -20.38 -23.50 -8.84
N PRO A 290 -19.12 -23.58 -9.32
CA PRO A 290 -17.96 -23.73 -8.45
C PRO A 290 -17.93 -22.56 -7.45
N ARG A 291 -18.06 -22.88 -6.16
CA ARG A 291 -18.29 -21.90 -5.11
C ARG A 291 -16.97 -21.22 -4.76
N CYS A 292 -16.85 -19.96 -5.15
CA CYS A 292 -15.81 -19.04 -4.71
C CYS A 292 -15.82 -18.92 -3.18
N VAL A 293 -14.67 -18.57 -2.58
CA VAL A 293 -14.59 -18.23 -1.15
C VAL A 293 -15.50 -17.04 -0.86
N GLU A 294 -16.61 -17.27 -0.17
CA GLU A 294 -17.64 -16.27 0.06
C GLU A 294 -17.37 -15.49 1.37
N LEU A 295 -17.58 -14.17 1.35
CA LEU A 295 -17.45 -13.32 2.53
C LEU A 295 -18.74 -13.33 3.35
N ILE A 296 -18.64 -13.72 4.62
CA ILE A 296 -19.76 -13.66 5.57
C ILE A 296 -19.88 -12.23 6.10
N ARG A 297 -21.07 -11.63 5.99
CA ARG A 297 -21.34 -10.23 6.35
C ARG A 297 -22.24 -10.05 7.58
N SER A 298 -22.91 -11.12 8.04
CA SER A 298 -23.81 -11.05 9.19
C SER A 298 -23.78 -12.32 10.03
N ALA A 299 -24.19 -12.21 11.30
CA ALA A 299 -24.29 -13.36 12.21
C ALA A 299 -25.34 -14.39 11.78
N SER A 300 -26.45 -13.95 11.17
CA SER A 300 -27.45 -14.86 10.62
C SER A 300 -26.92 -15.63 9.40
N GLN A 301 -26.11 -14.99 8.56
CA GLN A 301 -25.45 -15.67 7.45
C GLN A 301 -24.44 -16.69 7.98
N PHE A 302 -23.65 -16.34 8.99
CA PHE A 302 -22.71 -17.25 9.63
C PHE A 302 -23.38 -18.54 10.14
N SER A 303 -24.42 -18.42 10.98
CA SER A 303 -25.11 -19.60 11.53
C SER A 303 -25.72 -20.48 10.44
N SER A 304 -26.31 -19.87 9.40
CA SER A 304 -26.84 -20.61 8.26
C SER A 304 -25.76 -21.31 7.43
N SER A 305 -24.55 -20.73 7.34
CA SER A 305 -23.44 -21.24 6.53
C SER A 305 -22.76 -22.47 7.14
N ILE A 306 -22.73 -22.59 8.48
CA ILE A 306 -22.11 -23.71 9.19
C ILE A 306 -23.08 -24.87 9.48
N SER A 307 -24.39 -24.64 9.37
CA SER A 307 -25.45 -25.63 9.59
C SER A 307 -25.55 -26.79 8.57
N PRO A 308 -25.13 -26.67 7.30
CA PRO A 308 -25.24 -27.77 6.33
C PRO A 308 -24.52 -29.04 6.77
N ASN A 309 -24.94 -30.19 6.22
CA ASN A 309 -24.27 -31.49 6.42
C ASN A 309 -22.90 -31.59 5.72
N ARG A 310 -22.49 -30.56 4.98
CA ARG A 310 -21.22 -30.51 4.24
C ARG A 310 -20.11 -30.01 5.15
N LEU A 311 -18.87 -30.29 4.76
CA LEU A 311 -17.70 -29.74 5.41
C LEU A 311 -17.62 -28.24 5.05
N VAL A 312 -17.47 -27.40 6.07
CA VAL A 312 -17.41 -25.95 5.93
C VAL A 312 -16.10 -25.46 6.53
N ILE A 313 -15.38 -24.60 5.81
CA ILE A 313 -14.12 -24.02 6.25
C ILE A 313 -14.32 -22.51 6.34
N VAL A 314 -14.06 -21.93 7.52
CA VAL A 314 -14.17 -20.50 7.75
C VAL A 314 -12.80 -19.95 8.11
N ASP A 315 -12.30 -19.02 7.28
CA ASP A 315 -11.10 -18.24 7.55
C ASP A 315 -11.45 -16.96 8.33
N PHE A 316 -11.01 -16.88 9.58
CA PHE A 316 -11.10 -15.69 10.41
C PHE A 316 -9.89 -14.80 10.11
N PHE A 317 -10.13 -13.76 9.33
CA PHE A 317 -9.09 -12.86 8.82
C PHE A 317 -9.32 -11.42 9.31
N ALA A 318 -8.30 -10.58 9.14
CA ALA A 318 -8.40 -9.13 9.29
C ALA A 318 -7.77 -8.43 8.08
N THR A 319 -8.28 -7.26 7.71
CA THR A 319 -7.79 -6.53 6.52
C THR A 319 -6.33 -6.06 6.65
N TRP A 320 -5.90 -5.79 7.88
CA TRP A 320 -4.53 -5.38 8.25
C TRP A 320 -3.57 -6.55 8.48
N CYS A 321 -4.06 -7.79 8.43
CA CYS A 321 -3.25 -8.97 8.68
C CYS A 321 -2.46 -9.39 7.42
N GLY A 322 -1.16 -9.12 7.41
CA GLY A 322 -0.24 -9.52 6.33
C GLY A 322 -0.27 -11.03 6.03
N PRO A 323 -0.13 -11.92 7.02
CA PRO A 323 -0.20 -13.37 6.80
C PRO A 323 -1.54 -13.85 6.22
N CYS A 324 -2.64 -13.15 6.50
CA CYS A 324 -3.96 -13.48 5.96
C CYS A 324 -4.01 -13.26 4.43
N LYS A 325 -3.33 -12.22 3.93
CA LYS A 325 -3.23 -11.97 2.48
C LYS A 325 -2.51 -13.13 1.74
N MET A 326 -1.57 -13.81 2.40
CA MET A 326 -0.89 -14.99 1.84
C MET A 326 -1.78 -16.23 1.83
N LEU A 327 -2.65 -16.39 2.83
CA LEU A 327 -3.53 -17.56 2.94
C LEU A 327 -4.72 -17.53 1.97
N ALA A 328 -5.25 -16.34 1.68
CA ALA A 328 -6.39 -16.15 0.79
C ALA A 328 -6.28 -16.87 -0.58
N PRO A 329 -5.21 -16.71 -1.38
CA PRO A 329 -5.10 -17.41 -2.67
C PRO A 329 -4.99 -18.94 -2.53
N ILE A 330 -4.46 -19.43 -1.39
CA ILE A 330 -4.35 -20.87 -1.11
C ILE A 330 -5.73 -21.47 -0.84
N LEU A 331 -6.58 -20.76 -0.08
CA LEU A 331 -7.95 -21.18 0.18
C LEU A 331 -8.80 -21.14 -1.09
N GLU A 332 -8.60 -20.16 -1.97
CA GLU A 332 -9.25 -20.12 -3.29
C GLU A 332 -8.84 -21.31 -4.16
N GLN A 333 -7.56 -21.69 -4.14
CA GLN A 333 -7.08 -22.89 -4.81
C GLN A 333 -7.73 -24.16 -4.24
N TYR A 334 -7.84 -24.29 -2.91
CA TYR A 334 -8.50 -25.43 -2.28
C TYR A 334 -10.01 -25.48 -2.56
N ALA A 335 -10.68 -24.33 -2.61
CA ALA A 335 -12.08 -24.24 -3.02
C ALA A 335 -12.29 -24.76 -4.45
N SER A 336 -11.35 -24.50 -5.36
CA SER A 336 -11.40 -25.03 -6.73
C SER A 336 -11.17 -26.55 -6.80
N GLN A 337 -10.32 -27.10 -5.92
CA GLN A 337 -9.96 -28.54 -5.90
C GLN A 337 -11.00 -29.40 -5.17
N HIS A 338 -11.72 -28.83 -4.21
CA HIS A 338 -12.65 -29.54 -3.34
C HIS A 338 -14.08 -28.98 -3.45
N PRO A 339 -14.81 -29.25 -4.55
CA PRO A 339 -16.16 -28.71 -4.77
C PRO A 339 -17.21 -29.24 -3.77
N ASN A 340 -16.84 -30.23 -2.95
CA ASN A 340 -17.69 -30.80 -1.89
C ASN A 340 -17.55 -30.08 -0.54
N VAL A 341 -16.61 -29.13 -0.43
CA VAL A 341 -16.34 -28.34 0.76
C VAL A 341 -16.74 -26.89 0.50
N ASP A 342 -17.44 -26.28 1.44
CA ASP A 342 -17.84 -24.87 1.33
C ASP A 342 -16.81 -24.00 2.07
N PHE A 343 -16.28 -22.99 1.37
CA PHE A 343 -15.24 -22.09 1.90
C PHE A 343 -15.79 -20.70 2.12
N TYR A 344 -15.57 -20.16 3.31
CA TYR A 344 -15.97 -18.83 3.70
C TYR A 344 -14.83 -18.08 4.34
N LYS A 345 -14.92 -16.75 4.29
CA LYS A 345 -14.05 -15.85 5.05
C LYS A 345 -14.90 -14.93 5.91
N LEU A 346 -14.41 -14.63 7.11
CA LEU A 346 -15.06 -13.80 8.11
C LEU A 346 -14.06 -12.77 8.61
N ASP A 347 -14.43 -11.50 8.47
CA ASP A 347 -13.61 -10.40 8.98
C ASP A 347 -13.88 -10.20 10.47
N VAL A 348 -12.83 -10.40 11.29
CA VAL A 348 -12.92 -10.31 12.75
C VAL A 348 -13.23 -8.91 13.25
N ASP A 349 -12.90 -7.86 12.47
CA ASP A 349 -13.19 -6.48 12.84
C ASP A 349 -14.68 -6.16 12.60
N HIS A 350 -15.28 -6.74 11.56
CA HIS A 350 -16.71 -6.57 11.25
C HIS A 350 -17.63 -7.48 12.09
N LEU A 351 -17.18 -8.68 12.43
CA LEU A 351 -17.97 -9.69 13.15
C LEU A 351 -17.28 -10.10 14.47
N SER A 352 -16.86 -9.11 15.25
CA SER A 352 -16.11 -9.28 16.50
C SER A 352 -16.83 -10.14 17.54
N THR A 353 -18.16 -10.06 17.62
CA THR A 353 -18.95 -10.92 18.53
C THR A 353 -18.78 -12.39 18.19
N ILE A 354 -18.81 -12.76 16.91
CA ILE A 354 -18.64 -14.15 16.46
C ILE A 354 -17.20 -14.60 16.70
N ALA A 355 -16.22 -13.76 16.35
CA ALA A 355 -14.81 -14.03 16.61
C ALA A 355 -14.55 -14.28 18.11
N SER A 356 -15.20 -13.51 18.99
CA SER A 356 -15.13 -13.70 20.45
C SER A 356 -15.81 -14.99 20.92
N THR A 357 -16.97 -15.36 20.36
CA THR A 357 -17.68 -16.62 20.70
C THR A 357 -16.83 -17.85 20.36
N TYR A 358 -16.06 -17.79 19.27
CA TYR A 358 -15.14 -18.85 18.88
C TYR A 358 -13.72 -18.66 19.43
N SER A 359 -13.50 -17.74 20.37
CA SER A 359 -12.20 -17.48 21.02
C SER A 359 -11.05 -17.30 20.01
N VAL A 360 -11.29 -16.54 18.94
CA VAL A 360 -10.25 -16.23 17.95
C VAL A 360 -9.36 -15.12 18.49
N THR A 361 -8.12 -15.48 18.85
CA THR A 361 -7.14 -14.57 19.45
C THR A 361 -5.98 -14.22 18.52
N SER A 362 -5.87 -14.90 17.37
CA SER A 362 -4.77 -14.71 16.42
C SER A 362 -5.27 -14.92 15.00
N MET A 363 -4.79 -14.11 14.06
CA MET A 363 -5.19 -14.18 12.66
C MET A 363 -3.99 -14.56 11.78
N PRO A 364 -4.19 -15.35 10.71
CA PRO A 364 -5.43 -16.03 10.36
C PRO A 364 -5.71 -17.20 11.33
N THR A 365 -6.98 -17.46 11.62
CA THR A 365 -7.41 -18.72 12.23
C THR A 365 -8.45 -19.37 11.32
N VAL A 366 -8.18 -20.60 10.90
CA VAL A 366 -9.10 -21.39 10.08
C VAL A 366 -9.81 -22.40 10.96
N ILE A 367 -11.13 -22.36 10.97
CA ILE A 367 -11.97 -23.32 11.71
C ILE A 367 -12.76 -24.17 10.72
N VAL A 368 -12.77 -25.48 10.97
CA VAL A 368 -13.48 -26.47 10.17
C VAL A 368 -14.75 -26.88 10.91
N PHE A 369 -15.89 -26.73 10.25
CA PHE A 369 -17.21 -27.06 10.75
C PHE A 369 -17.86 -28.19 9.95
N LYS A 370 -18.69 -28.99 10.61
CA LYS A 370 -19.60 -29.94 9.97
C LYS A 370 -20.87 -30.04 10.82
N LYS A 371 -22.05 -29.84 10.25
CA LYS A 371 -23.34 -29.81 10.99
C LYS A 371 -23.31 -28.83 12.19
N GLY A 372 -22.65 -27.68 12.04
CA GLY A 372 -22.52 -26.67 13.09
C GLY A 372 -21.53 -26.97 14.21
N THR A 373 -20.87 -28.14 14.23
CA THR A 373 -19.86 -28.47 15.25
C THR A 373 -18.45 -28.18 14.75
N GLU A 374 -17.61 -27.59 15.59
CA GLU A 374 -16.18 -27.40 15.34
C GLU A 374 -15.46 -28.76 15.38
N LEU A 375 -14.82 -29.13 14.27
CA LEU A 375 -14.06 -30.39 14.15
C LEU A 375 -12.55 -30.17 14.33
N ALA A 376 -12.04 -29.07 13.80
CA ALA A 376 -10.63 -28.74 13.82
C ALA A 376 -10.42 -27.24 13.77
N ARG A 377 -9.31 -26.81 14.37
CA ARG A 377 -8.85 -25.43 14.38
C ARG A 377 -7.39 -25.40 13.99
N ILE A 378 -7.06 -24.50 13.07
CA ILE A 378 -5.71 -24.24 12.61
C ILE A 378 -5.41 -22.77 12.83
N VAL A 379 -4.41 -22.47 13.66
CA VAL A 379 -3.96 -21.10 13.92
C VAL A 379 -2.72 -20.82 13.08
N GLY A 380 -2.73 -19.69 12.37
CA GLY A 380 -1.64 -19.25 11.50
C GLY A 380 -1.68 -19.84 10.08
N VAL A 381 -0.69 -19.47 9.28
CA VAL A 381 -0.58 -19.89 7.87
C VAL A 381 0.00 -21.31 7.81
N ASN A 382 -0.85 -22.32 7.82
CA ASN A 382 -0.44 -23.72 7.68
C ASN A 382 -1.24 -24.46 6.60
N PRO A 383 -0.84 -24.33 5.32
CA PRO A 383 -1.53 -24.96 4.19
C PRO A 383 -1.59 -26.50 4.29
N THR A 384 -0.58 -27.13 4.88
CA THR A 384 -0.51 -28.59 5.04
C THR A 384 -1.53 -29.09 6.06
N ALA A 385 -1.70 -28.38 7.17
CA ALA A 385 -2.69 -28.72 8.18
C ALA A 385 -4.12 -28.56 7.64
N ILE A 386 -4.38 -27.50 6.87
CA ILE A 386 -5.69 -27.27 6.23
C ILE A 386 -6.00 -28.41 5.24
N LYS A 387 -5.03 -28.78 4.38
CA LYS A 387 -5.21 -29.89 3.44
C LYS A 387 -5.48 -31.22 4.15
N LYS A 388 -4.74 -31.50 5.23
CA LYS A 388 -4.96 -32.70 6.06
C LYS A 388 -6.35 -32.70 6.70
N ALA A 389 -6.80 -31.54 7.21
CA ALA A 389 -8.11 -31.40 7.82
C ALA A 389 -9.26 -31.58 6.82
N ILE A 390 -9.07 -31.14 5.56
CA ILE A 390 -10.00 -31.43 4.46
C ILE A 390 -10.03 -32.95 4.22
N GLN A 391 -8.88 -33.60 4.02
CA GLN A 391 -8.80 -35.02 3.69
C GLN A 391 -9.33 -35.95 4.80
N SER A 392 -9.16 -35.58 6.07
CA SER A 392 -9.64 -36.41 7.19
C SER A 392 -11.15 -36.32 7.43
N ASN A 393 -11.81 -35.29 6.90
CA ASN A 393 -13.22 -34.99 7.20
C ASN A 393 -14.12 -34.85 5.96
N SER A 394 -13.54 -34.93 4.76
CA SER A 394 -14.22 -34.90 3.45
C SER A 394 -15.07 -36.12 3.19
#